data_AF-A0A4U0WJX4-F1
#
_entry.id   AF-A0A4U0WJX4-F1
#
_cell.length_a   1.000
_cell.length_b   1.000
_cell.length_c   1.000
_cell.angle_alpha   90.00
_cell.angle_beta   90.00
_cell.angle_gamma   90.00
#
_symmetry.space_group_name_H-M   'P 1'
#
loop_
_entity.id
_entity.type
_entity.pdbx_description
1 polymer ?
#
loop_
_entity_poly.entity_id
_entity_poly.type
_entity_poly.pdbx_seq_one_letter_code
_entity_poly.pdbx_strand_id
1 'polypeptide(L)'
;MAAESSKTAAKAATPATSRAWEGLTPSLSEWILDAVSTMGFSRMTPVQASTIPLFMGHKDVVVEAVTGSGKTLAFLIPLVERLLRLDEPVKKHHIAAIIVSPTRELATQIHAVLLSLLAFHGPSAAALRPPDEDVD
;
A
#
# COMPACT_ATOMS: atom_id res chain seq x y z
N MET A 1 -30.82 -21.88 42.86
CA MET A 1 -31.18 -21.71 41.43
C MET A 1 -31.43 -20.23 41.18
N ALA A 2 -30.83 -19.69 40.12
CA ALA A 2 -30.84 -18.28 39.69
C ALA A 2 -29.94 -17.34 40.55
N ALA A 3 -29.10 -16.48 40.00
CA ALA A 3 -28.64 -16.27 38.62
C ALA A 3 -27.28 -15.54 38.70
N GLU A 4 -26.29 -16.02 37.95
CA GLU A 4 -25.10 -15.24 37.60
C GLU A 4 -25.51 -14.06 36.71
N SER A 5 -25.03 -12.87 37.01
CA SER A 5 -25.08 -11.73 36.08
C SER A 5 -23.67 -11.28 35.75
N SER A 6 -23.20 -11.92 34.68
CA SER A 6 -22.24 -11.49 33.67
C SER A 6 -21.64 -10.08 33.81
N LYS A 7 -20.32 -10.06 34.03
CA LYS A 7 -19.42 -9.01 33.56
C LYS A 7 -19.41 -9.02 32.03
N THR A 8 -19.76 -7.91 31.38
CA THR A 8 -19.22 -7.60 30.04
C THR A 8 -19.08 -6.10 29.89
N ALA A 9 -17.95 -5.56 30.35
CA ALA A 9 -17.43 -4.30 29.84
C ALA A 9 -16.67 -4.63 28.56
N ALA A 10 -17.29 -4.41 27.39
CA ALA A 10 -16.60 -4.47 26.12
C ALA A 10 -15.61 -3.30 26.05
N LYS A 11 -14.34 -3.60 26.37
CA LYS A 11 -13.22 -2.68 26.21
C LYS A 11 -12.98 -2.48 24.71
N ALA A 12 -13.23 -1.27 24.22
CA ALA A 12 -12.85 -0.87 22.87
C ALA A 12 -11.36 -1.16 22.65
N ALA A 13 -11.05 -2.02 21.68
CA ALA A 13 -9.70 -2.40 21.34
C ALA A 13 -9.04 -1.27 20.53
N THR A 14 -7.97 -0.70 21.07
CA THR A 14 -7.01 0.14 20.33
C THR A 14 -6.29 -0.75 19.29
N PRO A 15 -6.39 -0.54 17.97
CA PRO A 15 -5.68 -1.38 17.02
C PRO A 15 -4.41 -0.65 16.57
N ALA A 16 -3.33 -0.69 17.36
CA ALA A 16 -2.04 -0.13 16.94
C ALA A 16 -0.85 -0.76 17.66
N THR A 17 -0.66 -2.07 17.51
CA THR A 17 0.57 -2.75 17.99
C THR A 17 1.17 -3.74 17.00
N SER A 18 0.42 -4.19 15.98
CA SER A 18 0.98 -5.07 14.96
C SER A 18 1.50 -4.25 13.78
N ARG A 19 2.82 -4.32 13.53
CA ARG A 19 3.43 -3.88 12.25
C ARG A 19 3.28 -4.93 11.15
N ALA A 20 2.40 -5.93 11.34
CA ALA A 20 2.12 -6.94 10.34
C ALA A 20 1.21 -6.37 9.25
N TRP A 21 1.46 -6.76 7.99
CA TRP A 21 0.74 -6.27 6.83
C TRP A 21 -0.73 -6.74 6.83
N GLU A 22 -0.98 -7.93 7.35
CA GLU A 22 -2.28 -8.58 7.45
C GLU A 22 -3.23 -7.89 8.45
N GLY A 23 -2.68 -7.05 9.34
CA GLY A 23 -3.46 -6.29 10.32
C GLY A 23 -4.11 -5.02 9.77
N LEU A 24 -3.89 -4.69 8.50
CA LEU A 24 -4.46 -3.50 7.88
C LEU A 24 -5.96 -3.68 7.62
N THR A 25 -6.73 -2.61 7.83
CA THR A 25 -8.15 -2.55 7.50
C THR A 25 -8.40 -1.36 6.58
N PRO A 26 -8.93 -1.59 5.35
CA PRO A 26 -9.20 -2.91 4.76
C PRO A 26 -7.91 -3.70 4.48
N SER A 27 -8.01 -5.02 4.35
CA SER A 27 -6.85 -5.88 4.05
C SER A 27 -6.23 -5.51 2.71
N LEU A 28 -4.91 -5.67 2.56
CA LEU A 28 -4.24 -5.49 1.26
C LEU A 28 -4.54 -6.64 0.30
N SER A 29 -4.43 -6.40 -1.00
CA SER A 29 -4.49 -7.46 -2.01
C SER A 29 -3.34 -8.46 -1.84
N GLU A 30 -3.59 -9.75 -2.10
CA GLU A 30 -2.58 -10.82 -1.92
C GLU A 30 -1.29 -10.56 -2.70
N TRP A 31 -1.40 -10.08 -3.94
CA TRP A 31 -0.24 -9.78 -4.77
C TRP A 31 0.65 -8.66 -4.18
N ILE A 32 0.08 -7.74 -3.38
CA ILE A 32 0.88 -6.73 -2.66
C ILE A 32 1.66 -7.40 -1.53
N LEU A 33 1.03 -8.33 -0.81
CA LEU A 33 1.67 -9.09 0.26
C LEU A 33 2.84 -9.91 -0.29
N ASP A 34 2.67 -10.55 -1.44
CA ASP A 34 3.72 -11.27 -2.15
C ASP A 34 4.86 -10.34 -2.60
N ALA A 35 4.51 -9.16 -3.11
CA ALA A 35 5.50 -8.16 -3.54
C ALA A 35 6.35 -7.68 -2.36
N VAL A 36 5.73 -7.23 -1.26
CA VAL A 36 6.47 -6.73 -0.10
C VAL A 36 7.30 -7.83 0.56
N SER A 37 6.80 -9.07 0.59
CA SER A 37 7.54 -10.24 1.07
C SER A 37 8.79 -10.50 0.23
N THR A 38 8.64 -10.55 -1.11
CA THR A 38 9.75 -10.76 -2.05
C THR A 38 10.78 -9.63 -2.01
N MET A 39 10.33 -8.39 -1.78
CA MET A 39 11.20 -7.23 -1.58
C MET A 39 11.90 -7.23 -0.20
N GLY A 40 11.66 -8.24 0.65
CA GLY A 40 12.31 -8.42 1.95
C GLY A 40 11.63 -7.68 3.12
N PHE A 41 10.43 -7.13 2.92
CA PHE A 41 9.67 -6.43 3.96
C PHE A 41 8.73 -7.37 4.70
N SER A 42 9.28 -8.15 5.63
CA SER A 42 8.48 -9.05 6.49
C SER A 42 7.48 -8.32 7.40
N ARG A 43 7.74 -7.06 7.74
CA ARG A 43 6.87 -6.19 8.53
C ARG A 43 6.94 -4.75 8.01
N MET A 44 5.88 -3.99 8.24
CA MET A 44 5.85 -2.55 7.99
C MET A 44 6.90 -1.81 8.81
N THR A 45 7.51 -0.80 8.20
CA THR A 45 8.29 0.19 8.94
C THR A 45 7.38 1.06 9.83
N PRO A 46 7.91 1.74 10.86
CA PRO A 46 7.09 2.60 11.73
C PRO A 46 6.30 3.66 10.94
N VAL A 47 6.92 4.27 9.91
CA VAL A 47 6.25 5.27 9.10
C VAL A 47 5.13 4.65 8.25
N GLN A 48 5.34 3.45 7.68
CA GLN A 48 4.31 2.73 6.93
C GLN A 48 3.11 2.36 7.81
N ALA A 49 3.37 1.77 8.99
CA ALA A 49 2.32 1.36 9.93
C ALA A 49 1.46 2.54 10.42
N SER A 50 2.04 3.73 10.55
CA SER A 50 1.30 4.94 10.96
C SER A 50 0.57 5.64 9.81
N THR A 51 1.00 5.45 8.56
CA THR A 51 0.51 6.27 7.42
C THR A 51 -0.41 5.49 6.47
N ILE A 52 -0.15 4.21 6.22
CA ILE A 52 -0.96 3.39 5.31
C ILE A 52 -2.43 3.35 5.75
N PRO A 53 -2.77 3.09 7.04
CA PRO A 53 -4.18 3.12 7.48
C PRO A 53 -4.85 4.49 7.26
N LEU A 54 -4.10 5.59 7.42
CA LEU A 54 -4.62 6.94 7.23
C LEU A 54 -4.92 7.21 5.75
N PHE A 55 -4.03 6.81 4.84
CA PHE A 55 -4.25 6.93 3.40
C PHE A 55 -5.43 6.07 2.93
N MET A 56 -5.55 4.85 3.44
CA MET A 56 -6.70 3.97 3.15
C MET A 56 -8.02 4.54 3.70
N GLY A 57 -7.97 5.31 4.79
CA GLY A 57 -9.09 6.04 5.37
C GLY A 57 -9.39 7.40 4.70
N HIS A 58 -8.82 7.67 3.52
CA HIS A 58 -8.99 8.92 2.76
C HIS A 58 -8.65 10.19 3.56
N LYS A 59 -7.63 10.11 4.43
CA LYS A 59 -7.15 11.27 5.19
C LYS A 59 -6.01 11.97 4.46
N ASP A 60 -5.92 13.27 4.66
CA ASP A 60 -4.73 14.05 4.33
C ASP A 60 -3.66 13.77 5.39
N VAL A 61 -2.45 13.44 4.94
CA VAL A 61 -1.36 12.99 5.82
C VAL A 61 -0.11 13.77 5.50
N VAL A 62 0.49 14.37 6.52
CA VAL A 62 1.84 14.92 6.47
C VAL A 62 2.77 13.93 7.14
N VAL A 63 3.85 13.57 6.44
CA VAL A 63 4.80 12.55 6.91
C VAL A 63 6.18 13.16 7.05
N GLU A 64 6.69 13.18 8.28
CA GLU A 64 8.07 13.54 8.58
C GLU A 64 8.83 12.29 9.04
N ALA A 65 9.86 11.89 8.28
CA ALA A 65 10.72 10.77 8.65
C ALA A 65 12.08 10.89 7.95
N VAL A 66 13.11 10.29 8.54
CA VAL A 66 14.47 10.26 7.97
C VAL A 66 14.53 9.51 6.64
N THR A 67 15.60 9.71 5.85
CA THR A 67 15.86 8.92 4.64
C THR A 67 15.98 7.42 4.98
N GLY A 68 15.63 6.54 4.04
CA GLY A 68 15.65 5.08 4.28
C GLY A 68 14.53 4.53 5.19
N SER A 69 13.63 5.37 5.71
CA SER A 69 12.51 4.93 6.58
C SER A 69 11.39 4.14 5.87
N GLY A 70 11.43 4.00 4.54
CA GLY A 70 10.40 3.28 3.78
C GLY A 70 9.21 4.15 3.35
N LYS A 71 9.35 5.48 3.32
CA LYS A 71 8.31 6.43 2.89
C LYS A 71 7.75 6.14 1.49
N THR A 72 8.58 5.68 0.56
CA THR A 72 8.17 5.42 -0.83
C THR A 72 7.03 4.40 -0.90
N LEU A 73 7.21 3.23 -0.29
CA LEU A 73 6.14 2.23 -0.22
C LEU A 73 4.96 2.68 0.65
N ALA A 74 5.20 3.56 1.63
CA ALA A 74 4.16 4.09 2.50
C ALA A 74 3.06 4.87 1.76
N PHE A 75 3.41 5.55 0.64
CA PHE A 75 2.40 6.18 -0.22
C PHE A 75 2.08 5.36 -1.49
N LEU A 76 3.03 4.59 -2.04
CA LEU A 76 2.77 3.82 -3.27
C LEU A 76 1.76 2.68 -3.05
N ILE A 77 1.88 1.93 -1.96
CA ILE A 77 0.98 0.80 -1.67
C ILE A 77 -0.48 1.27 -1.59
N PRO A 78 -0.86 2.23 -0.72
CA PRO A 78 -2.25 2.66 -0.64
C PRO A 78 -2.72 3.38 -1.92
N LEU A 79 -1.82 4.03 -2.67
CA LEU A 79 -2.14 4.62 -3.97
C LEU A 79 -2.59 3.56 -4.97
N VAL A 80 -1.78 2.52 -5.18
CA VAL A 80 -2.07 1.45 -6.14
C VAL A 80 -3.29 0.65 -5.71
N GLU A 81 -3.38 0.28 -4.43
CA GLU A 81 -4.53 -0.44 -3.88
C GLU A 81 -5.84 0.35 -4.12
N ARG A 82 -5.81 1.66 -3.92
CA ARG A 82 -6.97 2.52 -4.19
C ARG A 82 -7.35 2.55 -5.67
N LEU A 83 -6.37 2.69 -6.57
CA LEU A 83 -6.63 2.74 -8.01
C LEU A 83 -7.25 1.44 -8.54
N LEU A 84 -6.84 0.29 -8.00
CA LEU A 84 -7.37 -1.01 -8.41
C LEU A 84 -8.75 -1.33 -7.79
N ARG A 85 -9.13 -0.62 -6.73
CA ARG A 85 -10.44 -0.76 -6.07
C ARG A 85 -11.50 0.23 -6.53
N LEU A 86 -11.21 1.05 -7.54
CA LEU A 86 -12.21 1.95 -8.09
C LEU A 86 -13.34 1.12 -8.72
N ASP A 87 -14.59 1.45 -8.36
CA ASP A 87 -15.77 0.79 -8.92
C ASP A 87 -15.87 1.00 -10.44
N GLU A 88 -15.45 2.18 -10.90
CA GLU A 88 -15.36 2.52 -12.32
C GLU A 88 -13.91 2.68 -12.75
N PRO A 89 -13.51 2.09 -13.89
CA PRO A 89 -12.17 2.26 -14.40
C PRO A 89 -11.90 3.71 -14.78
N VAL A 90 -10.64 4.12 -14.62
CA VAL A 90 -10.19 5.46 -15.02
C VAL A 90 -10.39 5.64 -16.52
N LYS A 91 -11.16 6.66 -16.91
CA LYS A 91 -11.44 6.96 -18.31
C LYS A 91 -10.16 7.31 -19.07
N LYS A 92 -10.15 7.01 -20.37
CA LYS A 92 -9.06 7.42 -21.27
C LYS A 92 -8.87 8.94 -21.17
N HIS A 93 -7.62 9.38 -20.97
CA HIS A 93 -7.21 10.77 -20.73
C HIS A 93 -7.50 11.37 -19.35
N HIS A 94 -8.03 10.59 -18.39
CA HIS A 94 -8.13 11.04 -17.00
C HIS A 94 -6.87 10.68 -16.20
N ILE A 95 -6.48 11.57 -15.30
CA ILE A 95 -5.37 11.34 -14.36
C ILE A 95 -5.98 10.99 -13.00
N ALA A 96 -5.71 9.78 -12.51
CA ALA A 96 -6.26 9.32 -11.24
C ALA A 96 -5.36 9.61 -10.02
N ALA A 97 -4.06 9.78 -10.26
CA ALA A 97 -3.07 10.09 -9.22
C ALA A 97 -1.90 10.87 -9.80
N ILE A 98 -1.30 11.76 -9.00
CA ILE A 98 -0.09 12.51 -9.35
C ILE A 98 0.89 12.38 -8.18
N ILE A 99 2.12 11.97 -8.48
CA ILE A 99 3.25 12.01 -7.55
C ILE A 99 4.19 13.10 -8.05
N VAL A 100 4.46 14.10 -7.22
CA VAL A 100 5.38 15.20 -7.54
C VAL A 100 6.69 14.97 -6.81
N SER A 101 7.80 15.11 -7.54
CA SER A 101 9.16 14.98 -7.02
C SER A 101 9.96 16.24 -7.35
N PRO A 102 10.86 16.72 -6.45
CA PRO A 102 11.67 17.91 -6.68
C PRO A 102 12.71 17.75 -7.80
N THR A 103 13.14 16.51 -8.08
CA THR A 103 14.13 16.23 -9.14
C THR A 103 13.72 15.06 -10.01
N ARG A 104 14.29 15.01 -11.22
CA ARG A 104 14.07 13.93 -12.19
C ARG A 104 14.62 12.61 -11.66
N GLU A 105 15.79 12.63 -11.02
CA GLU A 105 16.47 11.46 -10.49
C GLU A 105 15.62 10.78 -9.42
N LEU A 106 15.03 11.58 -8.51
CA LEU A 106 14.15 11.06 -7.48
C LEU A 106 12.82 10.56 -8.06
N ALA A 107 12.29 11.21 -9.11
CA ALA A 107 11.12 10.72 -9.82
C ALA A 107 11.38 9.34 -10.45
N THR A 108 12.54 9.17 -11.09
CA THR A 108 12.98 7.90 -11.68
C THR A 108 13.14 6.82 -10.61
N GLN A 109 13.69 7.14 -9.44
CA GLN A 109 13.80 6.19 -8.33
C GLN A 109 12.43 5.74 -7.82
N ILE A 110 11.48 6.66 -7.64
CA ILE A 110 10.11 6.33 -7.23
C ILE A 110 9.43 5.46 -8.30
N HIS A 111 9.60 5.82 -9.57
CA HIS A 111 9.06 5.05 -10.69
C HIS A 111 9.61 3.62 -10.72
N ALA A 112 10.92 3.42 -10.51
CA ALA A 112 11.50 2.08 -10.45
C ALA A 112 10.90 1.23 -9.32
N VAL A 113 10.68 1.81 -8.13
CA VAL A 113 10.02 1.12 -7.02
C VAL A 113 8.57 0.76 -7.39
N LEU A 114 7.84 1.65 -8.06
CA LEU A 114 6.49 1.38 -8.53
C LEU A 114 6.48 0.21 -9.54
N LEU A 115 7.40 0.17 -10.50
CA LEU A 115 7.51 -0.94 -11.45
C LEU A 115 7.78 -2.28 -10.75
N SER A 116 8.69 -2.30 -9.78
CA SER A 116 8.97 -3.51 -8.99
C SER A 116 7.74 -4.00 -8.22
N LEU A 117 6.91 -3.09 -7.71
CA LEU A 117 5.65 -3.44 -7.06
C LEU A 117 4.63 -3.99 -8.07
N LEU A 118 4.44 -3.30 -9.20
CA LEU A 118 3.46 -3.68 -10.23
C LEU A 118 3.81 -4.98 -10.97
N ALA A 119 5.06 -5.41 -10.94
CA ALA A 119 5.49 -6.70 -11.49
C ALA A 119 4.73 -7.91 -10.89
N PHE A 120 4.19 -7.76 -9.68
CA PHE A 120 3.40 -8.80 -9.00
C PHE A 120 1.91 -8.74 -9.36
N HIS A 121 1.42 -7.65 -9.95
CA HIS A 121 0.05 -7.54 -10.42
C HIS A 121 -0.04 -7.96 -11.90
N GLY A 122 -0.53 -9.17 -12.16
CA GLY A 122 -0.53 -9.80 -13.50
C GLY A 122 -0.91 -8.88 -14.67
N PRO A 123 -2.08 -8.20 -14.64
CA PRO A 123 -2.48 -7.28 -15.71
C PRO A 123 -1.52 -6.09 -15.89
N SER A 124 -1.02 -5.50 -14.80
CA SER A 124 -0.04 -4.41 -14.87
C SER A 124 1.30 -4.88 -15.40
N ALA A 125 1.79 -6.03 -14.93
CA ALA A 125 3.04 -6.63 -15.38
C ALA A 125 3.00 -6.98 -16.88
N ALA A 126 1.86 -7.42 -17.40
CA ALA A 126 1.66 -7.66 -18.82
C ALA A 126 1.70 -6.36 -19.64
N ALA A 127 1.08 -5.29 -19.13
CA ALA A 127 1.08 -3.98 -19.81
C ALA A 127 2.44 -3.25 -19.76
N LEU A 128 3.30 -3.59 -18.80
CA LEU A 128 4.64 -3.02 -18.66
C LEU A 128 5.68 -3.70 -19.55
N ARG A 129 5.43 -4.93 -20.02
CA ARG A 129 6.30 -5.61 -20.99
C ARG A 129 6.03 -5.05 -22.38
N PRO A 130 7.06 -4.57 -23.11
CA PRO A 130 6.88 -4.19 -24.49
C PRO A 130 6.46 -5.43 -25.31
N PRO A 131 5.57 -5.28 -26.31
CA PRO A 131 5.09 -6.39 -27.13
C PRO A 131 6.17 -7.08 -27.98
N ASP A 132 7.41 -6.60 -27.96
CA ASP A 132 8.52 -7.09 -28.81
C ASP A 132 9.61 -7.88 -28.05
N GLU A 133 9.42 -8.20 -26.76
CA GLU A 133 10.31 -9.11 -26.01
C GLU A 133 9.73 -10.54 -25.96
N ASP A 134 9.42 -11.11 -27.12
CA ASP A 134 9.42 -12.56 -27.28
C ASP A 134 10.89 -12.99 -27.43
N VAL A 135 11.47 -13.49 -26.35
CA VAL A 135 12.79 -14.13 -26.35
C VAL A 135 12.60 -15.54 -26.92
N ASP A 136 13.09 -15.75 -28.15
CA ASP A 136 13.42 -17.08 -28.69
C ASP A 136 14.42 -17.83 -27.78
#